data_AF-A0A2H0IYF4-F1
#
_entry.id   AF-A0A2H0IYF4-F1
#
_cell.length_a   1.000
_cell.length_b   1.000
_cell.length_c   1.000
_cell.angle_alpha   90.00
_cell.angle_beta   90.00
_cell.angle_gamma   90.00
#
_symmetry.space_group_name_H-M   'P 1'
#
loop_
_entity.id
_entity.type
_entity.pdbx_description
1 polymer ?
#
loop_
_entity_poly.entity_id
_entity_poly.type
_entity_poly.pdbx_seq_one_letter_code
_entity_poly.pdbx_strand_id
1 'polypeptide(L)'
;MASVGALAQGVVRAFPTTALRGVLQVTTPPMALLNGQPARLSPGARIKNTNNLIVLSATLTGQQLLVNYVPDPQGMLHDVWILTPAEAQQQRAGQQALSNIRFESDNAPSR
;
A
#
# COMPACT_ATOMS: atom_id res chain seq x y z
N MET A 1 -31.12 22.71 -16.55
CA MET A 1 -29.74 22.53 -17.06
C MET A 1 -28.95 21.78 -16.00
N ALA A 2 -28.35 20.66 -16.40
CA ALA A 2 -27.78 19.64 -15.53
C ALA A 2 -26.49 20.07 -14.83
N SER A 3 -26.27 19.60 -13.60
CA SER A 3 -24.95 19.36 -12.98
C SER A 3 -25.15 18.63 -11.65
N VAL A 4 -25.43 17.32 -11.71
CA VAL A 4 -25.18 16.46 -10.54
C VAL A 4 -23.71 16.07 -10.64
N GLY A 5 -22.86 16.82 -9.94
CA GLY A 5 -21.47 16.45 -9.77
C GLY A 5 -21.42 15.07 -9.15
N ALA A 6 -20.84 14.11 -9.88
CA ALA A 6 -20.58 12.78 -9.37
C ALA A 6 -19.71 12.94 -8.12
N LEU A 7 -20.32 12.79 -6.95
CA LEU A 7 -19.60 12.50 -5.74
C LEU A 7 -19.00 11.11 -5.96
N ALA A 8 -17.78 11.07 -6.48
CA ALA A 8 -16.88 9.96 -6.22
C ALA A 8 -16.61 9.99 -4.71
N GLN A 9 -17.62 9.58 -3.93
CA GLN A 9 -17.48 9.16 -2.56
C GLN A 9 -16.41 8.08 -2.64
N GLY A 10 -15.19 8.44 -2.27
CA GLY A 10 -14.07 7.52 -2.19
C GLY A 10 -14.43 6.47 -1.17
N VAL A 11 -15.15 5.44 -1.62
CA VAL A 11 -15.39 4.22 -0.86
C VAL A 11 -14.00 3.70 -0.58
N VAL A 12 -13.56 3.86 0.66
CA VAL A 12 -12.36 3.20 1.17
C VAL A 12 -12.66 1.73 0.99
N ARG A 13 -12.09 1.13 -0.06
CA ARG A 13 -12.36 -0.26 -0.39
C ARG A 13 -12.00 -1.10 0.82
N ALA A 14 -12.78 -2.14 1.13
CA ALA A 14 -12.38 -3.08 2.15
C ALA A 14 -11.16 -3.85 1.63
N PHE A 15 -10.10 -3.90 2.43
CA PHE A 15 -8.92 -4.68 2.11
C PHE A 15 -8.84 -5.84 3.10
N PRO A 16 -8.28 -6.99 2.68
CA PRO A 16 -8.10 -8.10 3.60
C PRO A 16 -7.16 -7.69 4.74
N THR A 17 -7.37 -8.26 5.92
CA THR A 17 -6.55 -8.02 7.12
C THR A 17 -5.10 -8.49 6.94
N THR A 18 -4.85 -9.39 5.98
CA THR A 18 -3.53 -9.87 5.58
C THR A 18 -2.79 -8.91 4.65
N ALA A 19 -3.44 -7.86 4.14
CA ALA A 19 -2.79 -6.88 3.28
C ALA A 19 -1.85 -5.97 4.08
N LEU A 20 -0.58 -6.00 3.70
CA LEU A 20 0.47 -5.15 4.24
C LEU A 20 0.58 -3.86 3.44
N ARG A 21 1.12 -2.81 4.06
CA ARG A 21 1.42 -1.54 3.38
C ARG A 21 2.89 -1.44 3.00
N GLY A 22 3.17 -0.84 1.85
CA GLY A 22 4.53 -0.50 1.43
C GLY A 22 4.58 0.44 0.23
N VAL A 23 5.76 0.92 -0.10
CA VAL A 23 6.04 1.68 -1.32
C VAL A 23 6.55 0.72 -2.37
N LEU A 24 5.79 0.55 -3.45
CA LEU A 24 6.18 -0.26 -4.59
C LEU A 24 6.79 0.62 -5.67
N GLN A 25 7.94 0.21 -6.18
CA GLN A 25 8.55 0.77 -7.37
C GLN A 25 8.86 -0.35 -8.36
N VAL A 26 8.14 -0.39 -9.47
CA VAL A 26 8.42 -1.38 -10.51
C VAL A 26 9.70 -0.95 -11.25
N THR A 27 10.71 -1.81 -11.29
CA THR A 27 11.98 -1.52 -11.98
C THR A 27 12.02 -2.17 -13.35
N THR A 28 11.83 -3.48 -13.41
CA THR A 28 11.76 -4.22 -14.66
C THR A 28 10.89 -5.44 -14.42
N PRO A 29 9.65 -5.49 -14.91
CA PRO A 29 8.75 -6.61 -14.63
C PRO A 29 9.41 -7.96 -14.95
N PRO A 30 9.31 -8.97 -14.07
CA PRO A 30 8.53 -9.01 -12.82
C PRO A 30 9.29 -8.50 -11.58
N MET A 31 10.51 -7.95 -11.72
CA MET A 31 11.27 -7.37 -10.62
C MET A 31 10.74 -5.98 -10.23
N ALA A 32 10.75 -5.70 -8.94
CA ALA A 32 10.34 -4.44 -8.35
C ALA A 32 11.15 -4.19 -7.07
N LEU A 33 10.98 -3.01 -6.49
CA LEU A 33 11.44 -2.68 -5.16
C LEU A 33 10.23 -2.46 -4.27
N LEU A 34 10.23 -3.08 -3.09
CA LEU A 34 9.24 -2.85 -2.04
C LEU A 34 9.94 -2.20 -0.86
N ASN A 35 9.54 -0.99 -0.49
CA ASN A 35 10.22 -0.19 0.55
C ASN A 35 11.73 -0.06 0.29
N GLY A 36 12.15 -0.01 -0.99
CA GLY A 36 13.56 0.04 -1.40
C GLY A 36 14.29 -1.32 -1.37
N GLN A 37 13.64 -2.40 -0.94
CA GLN A 37 14.21 -3.75 -0.95
C GLN A 37 13.82 -4.51 -2.22
N PRO A 38 14.70 -5.37 -2.77
CA PRO A 38 14.37 -6.17 -3.95
C PRO A 38 13.16 -7.08 -3.70
N ALA A 39 12.16 -6.95 -4.56
CA ALA A 39 10.92 -7.70 -4.53
C ALA A 39 10.57 -8.22 -5.94
N ARG A 40 9.67 -9.20 -6.00
CA ARG A 40 9.20 -9.78 -7.27
C ARG A 40 7.69 -9.89 -7.27
N LEU A 41 7.09 -9.55 -8.40
CA LEU A 41 5.69 -9.83 -8.71
C LEU A 41 5.54 -11.33 -8.98
N SER A 42 4.51 -11.94 -8.39
CA SER A 42 4.17 -13.33 -8.68
C SER A 42 3.68 -13.50 -10.13
N PRO A 43 3.75 -14.71 -10.72
CA PRO A 43 3.28 -14.98 -12.08
C PRO A 43 1.79 -14.66 -12.32
N GLY A 44 0.99 -14.55 -11.26
CA GLY A 44 -0.43 -14.19 -11.30
C GLY A 44 -0.73 -12.82 -10.69
N ALA A 45 0.28 -11.97 -10.51
CA ALA A 45 0.12 -10.74 -9.74
C ALA A 45 -0.90 -9.78 -10.34
N ARG A 46 -1.78 -9.24 -9.49
CA ARG A 46 -2.83 -8.29 -9.89
C ARG A 46 -2.53 -6.94 -9.27
N ILE A 47 -2.28 -5.93 -10.10
CA ILE A 47 -2.10 -4.55 -9.65
C ILE A 47 -3.39 -3.79 -9.94
N LYS A 48 -4.06 -3.32 -8.90
CA LYS A 48 -5.29 -2.53 -8.99
C LYS A 48 -4.97 -1.07 -8.74
N ASN A 49 -5.47 -0.18 -9.59
CA ASN A 49 -5.37 1.25 -9.37
C ASN A 49 -6.35 1.72 -8.28
N THR A 50 -6.34 3.02 -8.05
CA THR A 50 -7.23 3.70 -7.10
C THR A 50 -8.72 3.52 -7.41
N ASN A 51 -9.07 3.31 -8.69
CA ASN A 51 -10.42 2.99 -9.17
C ASN A 51 -10.73 1.49 -9.15
N ASN A 52 -9.90 0.66 -8.51
CA ASN A 52 -10.03 -0.79 -8.45
C ASN A 52 -9.94 -1.49 -9.84
N LEU A 53 -9.36 -0.83 -10.84
CA LEU A 53 -9.12 -1.39 -12.18
C LEU A 53 -7.74 -2.03 -12.24
N ILE A 54 -7.63 -3.18 -12.93
CA ILE A 54 -6.34 -3.84 -13.14
C ILE A 54 -5.50 -3.01 -14.12
N VAL A 55 -4.27 -2.71 -13.72
CA VAL A 55 -3.28 -1.97 -14.52
C VAL A 55 -2.03 -2.81 -14.72
N LEU A 56 -1.33 -2.56 -15.82
CA LEU A 56 -0.13 -3.31 -16.18
C LEU A 56 1.07 -2.81 -15.36
N SER A 57 1.86 -3.73 -14.80
CA SER A 57 3.09 -3.38 -14.07
C SER A 57 4.07 -2.57 -14.92
N ALA A 58 4.15 -2.88 -16.22
CA ALA A 58 4.99 -2.19 -17.18
C ALA A 58 4.70 -0.67 -17.26
N THR A 59 3.44 -0.24 -17.09
CA THR A 59 3.06 1.19 -17.15
C THR A 59 3.42 1.95 -15.88
N LEU A 60 3.79 1.24 -14.81
CA LEU A 60 4.13 1.80 -13.51
C LEU A 60 5.65 1.82 -13.28
N THR A 61 6.43 1.39 -14.28
CA THR A 61 7.89 1.32 -14.20
C THR A 61 8.49 2.68 -13.87
N GLY A 62 9.39 2.72 -12.89
CA GLY A 62 10.07 3.94 -12.43
C GLY A 62 9.28 4.80 -11.43
N GLN A 63 8.00 4.51 -11.18
CA GLN A 63 7.17 5.28 -10.25
C GLN A 63 7.23 4.68 -8.84
N GLN A 64 7.37 5.52 -7.80
CA GLN A 64 7.16 5.12 -6.41
C GLN A 64 5.69 5.31 -6.04
N LEU A 65 5.00 4.20 -5.83
CA LEU A 65 3.57 4.19 -5.54
C LEU A 65 3.35 3.62 -4.15
N LEU A 66 2.58 4.34 -3.32
CA LEU A 66 2.13 3.78 -2.06
C LEU A 66 1.04 2.74 -2.36
N VAL A 67 1.28 1.52 -1.94
CA VAL A 67 0.40 0.39 -2.20
C VAL A 67 0.08 -0.37 -0.90
N ASN A 68 -1.04 -1.09 -0.93
CA ASN A 68 -1.17 -2.27 -0.10
C ASN A 68 -0.90 -3.50 -0.94
N TYR A 69 -0.37 -4.56 -0.35
CA TYR A 69 -0.07 -5.80 -1.04
C TYR A 69 -0.32 -7.01 -0.15
N VAL A 70 -0.61 -8.15 -0.78
CA VAL A 70 -0.63 -9.47 -0.13
C VAL A 70 0.48 -10.31 -0.74
N PRO A 71 1.42 -10.81 0.08
CA PRO A 71 2.42 -11.76 -0.39
C PRO A 71 1.81 -13.16 -0.59
N ASP A 72 2.30 -13.86 -1.60
CA ASP A 72 2.08 -15.29 -1.85
C ASP A 72 2.85 -16.15 -0.83
N PRO A 73 2.55 -17.45 -0.64
CA PRO A 73 3.35 -18.35 0.20
C PRO A 73 4.86 -18.39 -0.13
N GLN A 74 5.24 -18.03 -1.36
CA GLN A 74 6.63 -17.91 -1.78
C GLN A 74 7.27 -16.54 -1.48
N GLY A 75 6.55 -15.63 -0.82
CA GLY A 75 7.00 -14.27 -0.49
C GLY A 75 6.96 -13.28 -1.66
N MET A 76 6.35 -13.66 -2.79
CA MET A 76 6.18 -12.79 -3.97
C MET A 76 4.92 -11.92 -3.83
N LEU A 77 4.88 -10.76 -4.47
CA LEU A 77 3.69 -9.90 -4.46
C LEU A 77 2.57 -10.52 -5.31
N HIS A 78 1.43 -10.86 -4.69
CA HIS A 78 0.29 -11.49 -5.37
C HIS A 78 -0.81 -10.48 -5.71
N ASP A 79 -1.46 -9.90 -4.71
CA ASP A 79 -2.39 -8.79 -4.93
C ASP A 79 -1.72 -7.48 -4.52
N VAL A 80 -1.86 -6.45 -5.36
CA VAL A 80 -1.34 -5.11 -5.12
C VAL A 80 -2.43 -4.11 -5.41
N TRP A 81 -2.58 -3.12 -4.54
CA TRP A 81 -3.55 -2.05 -4.68
C TRP A 81 -2.89 -0.68 -4.47
N ILE A 82 -2.93 0.17 -5.49
CA ILE A 82 -2.42 1.54 -5.44
C ILE A 82 -3.36 2.40 -4.62
N LEU A 83 -2.81 3.12 -3.64
CA LEU A 83 -3.59 3.91 -2.72
C LEU A 83 -3.70 5.35 -3.17
N THR A 84 -4.89 5.91 -2.97
CA THR A 84 -5.08 7.36 -2.98
C THR A 84 -4.47 7.99 -1.72
N PRO A 85 -4.20 9.30 -1.74
CA PRO A 85 -3.79 10.04 -0.54
C PRO A 85 -4.77 9.86 0.63
N ALA A 86 -6.07 9.80 0.34
CA ALA A 86 -7.10 9.55 1.36
C ALA A 86 -6.98 8.16 2.00
N GLU A 87 -6.71 7.12 1.21
CA GLU A 87 -6.50 5.75 1.71
C GLU A 87 -5.16 5.57 2.44
N ALA A 88 -4.16 6.40 2.11
CA ALA A 88 -2.87 6.43 2.78
C ALA A 88 -2.98 6.90 4.24
N GLN A 89 -3.97 7.74 4.56
CA GLN A 89 -4.22 8.24 5.91
C GLN A 89 -4.80 7.16 6.84
N GLN A 90 -5.43 6.11 6.29
CA GLN A 90 -5.98 5.02 7.10
C GLN A 90 -4.85 4.13 7.64
N GLN A 91 -4.63 4.10 8.95
CA GLN A 91 -3.56 3.31 9.58
C GLN A 91 -3.66 1.81 9.24
N ARG A 92 -2.52 1.18 8.90
CA ARG A 92 -2.42 -0.28 8.65
C ARG A 92 -1.11 -0.91 9.09
N ALA A 93 -1.19 -2.21 9.40
CA ALA A 93 -0.04 -3.08 9.56
C ALA A 93 0.84 -3.06 8.28
N GLY A 94 2.14 -2.78 8.46
CA GLY A 94 3.09 -2.55 7.36
C GLY A 94 3.56 -1.09 7.24
N GLN A 95 2.80 -0.12 7.77
CA GLN A 95 3.43 1.06 8.35
C GLN A 95 4.07 0.59 9.64
N GLN A 96 5.24 -0.03 9.54
CA GLN A 96 6.15 -0.02 10.67
C GLN A 96 6.34 1.46 10.97
N ALA A 97 5.63 1.90 11.99
CA ALA A 97 5.98 3.08 12.73
C ALA A 97 7.49 2.99 12.94
N LEU A 98 8.23 3.82 12.22
CA LEU A 98 9.51 4.35 12.68
C LEU A 98 9.21 5.21 13.92
N SER A 99 8.53 4.63 14.91
CA SER A 99 8.38 5.16 16.25
C SER A 99 9.34 4.32 17.06
N ASN A 100 10.61 4.70 16.90
CA ASN A 100 11.67 4.42 17.84
C ASN A 100 11.13 4.74 19.25
N ILE A 101 10.62 3.72 19.91
CA ILE A 101 10.62 3.46 21.35
C ILE A 101 11.30 4.58 22.17
N ARG A 102 10.51 5.46 22.80
CA ARG A 102 10.76 6.13 24.09
C ARG A 102 9.58 7.08 24.40
N PHE A 103 8.50 6.54 24.93
CA PHE A 103 7.73 7.27 25.94
C PHE A 103 7.93 6.47 27.22
N GLU A 104 9.11 6.65 27.80
CA GLU A 104 9.30 6.36 29.22
C GLU A 104 8.20 7.12 29.94
N SER A 105 7.27 6.36 30.52
CA SER A 105 6.27 6.89 31.42
C SER A 105 7.02 7.61 32.53
N ASP A 106 6.91 8.94 32.54
CA ASP A 106 7.05 9.76 33.72
C ASP A 106 6.06 9.20 34.76
N ASN A 107 6.52 8.23 35.53
CA ASN A 107 5.85 7.79 36.74
C ASN A 107 6.57 8.46 37.89
N ALA A 108 6.23 9.73 38.12
CA ALA A 108 6.42 10.33 39.42
C ALA A 108 5.71 9.49 40.48
N PRO A 109 6.34 9.25 41.63
CA PRO A 109 5.62 9.27 42.88
C PRO A 109 6.04 10.51 43.66
N SER A 110 5.03 11.33 43.94
CA SER A 110 5.00 12.33 44.99
C SER A 110 5.42 11.74 46.33
N ARG A 111 6.45 12.30 46.97
CA ARG A 111 6.53 12.47 48.42
C ARG A 111 7.59 13.50 48.81
#